data_AF-Q0J602-F1
#
_entry.id   AF-Q0J602-F1
#
_cell.length_a   1.000
_cell.length_b   1.000
_cell.length_c   1.000
_cell.angle_alpha   90.00
_cell.angle_beta   90.00
_cell.angle_gamma   90.00
#
_symmetry.space_group_name_H-M   'P 1'
#
loop_
_entity.id
_entity.type
_entity.pdbx_description
1 polymer ?
#
loop_
_entity_poly.entity_id
_entity_poly.type
_entity_poly.pdbx_seq_one_letter_code
_entity_poly.pdbx_strand_id
1 'polypeptide(L)'
;MAAAPAARFPVFGIVRLLGLAAAAAIVVWAVHFRGGMALSSETDKLLIFNVHPVLMLIGLVVLNGEAILAYKTVPGTKKLKKLVHLALQFLAMLLSLIGLWTVWKFHDERQIDHLYTLHSWLGLSCIIFFSLQVDIELCSFQ
;
A
#
# COMPACT_ATOMS: atom_id res chain seq x y z
N MET A 1 -39.48 -18.57 -20.77
CA MET A 1 -39.26 -17.36 -19.94
C MET A 1 -37.89 -16.82 -20.29
N ALA A 2 -37.79 -15.62 -20.87
CA ALA A 2 -36.49 -15.01 -21.16
C ALA A 2 -35.83 -14.59 -19.84
N ALA A 3 -34.62 -15.08 -19.58
CA ALA A 3 -33.86 -14.65 -18.41
C ALA A 3 -33.57 -13.15 -18.53
N ALA A 4 -33.92 -12.38 -17.49
CA ALA A 4 -33.57 -10.97 -17.42
C ALA A 4 -32.05 -10.81 -17.57
N PRO A 5 -31.56 -9.83 -18.36
CA PRO A 5 -30.12 -9.63 -18.51
C PRO A 5 -29.54 -9.27 -17.15
N ALA A 6 -28.71 -10.18 -16.61
CA ALA A 6 -27.98 -9.92 -15.39
C ALA A 6 -27.00 -8.76 -15.67
N ALA A 7 -27.34 -7.56 -15.21
CA ALA A 7 -26.45 -6.42 -15.23
C ALA A 7 -25.19 -6.80 -14.43
N ARG A 8 -24.08 -7.09 -15.13
CA ARG A 8 -22.82 -7.43 -14.49
C ARG A 8 -22.22 -6.16 -13.91
N PHE A 9 -22.37 -5.96 -12.61
CA PHE A 9 -21.78 -4.83 -11.92
C PHE A 9 -20.24 -4.90 -12.05
N PRO A 10 -19.57 -3.89 -12.63
CA PRO A 10 -18.15 -3.97 -12.99
C PRO A 10 -17.23 -3.69 -11.79
N VAL A 11 -17.33 -4.51 -10.73
CA VAL A 11 -16.62 -4.34 -9.44
C VAL A 11 -15.13 -4.09 -9.64
N PHE A 12 -14.44 -4.91 -10.44
CA PHE A 12 -13.00 -4.80 -10.63
C PHE A 12 -12.59 -3.49 -11.33
N GLY A 13 -13.42 -3.01 -12.27
CA GLY A 13 -13.20 -1.72 -12.92
C GLY A 13 -13.32 -0.57 -11.92
N ILE A 14 -14.33 -0.62 -11.05
CA ILE A 14 -14.55 0.38 -10.00
C ILE A 14 -13.38 0.39 -9.02
N VAL A 15 -12.93 -0.77 -8.54
CA VAL A 15 -11.78 -0.87 -7.62
C VAL A 15 -10.53 -0.24 -8.23
N ARG A 16 -10.22 -0.55 -9.49
CA ARG A 16 -9.06 0.01 -10.19
C ARG A 16 -9.15 1.51 -10.36
N LEU A 17 -10.32 2.02 -10.76
CA LEU A 17 -10.54 3.45 -10.90
C LEU A 17 -10.37 4.19 -9.57
N LEU A 18 -10.95 3.66 -8.49
CA LEU A 18 -10.82 4.25 -7.16
C LEU A 18 -9.39 4.18 -6.63
N GLY A 19 -8.69 3.05 -6.84
CA GLY A 19 -7.29 2.89 -6.45
C GLY A 19 -6.37 3.86 -7.19
N LEU A 20 -6.55 4.00 -8.51
CA LEU A 20 -5.81 4.98 -9.32
C LEU A 20 -6.13 6.42 -8.92
N ALA A 21 -7.40 6.74 -8.67
CA ALA A 21 -7.81 8.06 -8.20
C ALA A 21 -7.19 8.39 -6.83
N ALA A 22 -7.19 7.44 -5.89
CA ALA A 22 -6.57 7.61 -4.58
C ALA A 22 -5.05 7.79 -4.68
N ALA A 23 -4.38 6.99 -5.52
CA ALA A 23 -2.94 7.11 -5.77
C ALA A 23 -2.59 8.47 -6.41
N ALA A 24 -3.37 8.92 -7.40
CA ALA A 24 -3.18 10.23 -8.01
C ALA A 24 -3.42 11.35 -6.99
N ALA A 25 -4.49 11.26 -6.20
CA ALA A 25 -4.83 12.25 -5.19
C ALA A 25 -3.74 12.39 -4.13
N ILE A 26 -3.17 11.29 -3.63
CA ILE A 26 -2.10 11.38 -2.61
C ILE A 26 -0.79 11.93 -3.19
N VAL A 27 -0.47 11.61 -4.44
CA VAL A 27 0.71 12.17 -5.12
C VAL A 27 0.52 13.66 -5.39
N VAL A 28 -0.65 14.08 -5.87
CA VAL A 28 -0.99 15.50 -6.06
C VAL A 28 -0.94 16.24 -4.72
N TRP A 29 -1.50 15.66 -3.66
CA TRP A 29 -1.40 16.19 -2.31
C TRP A 29 0.06 16.40 -1.90
N ALA A 30 0.91 15.39 -2.07
CA ALA A 30 2.32 15.48 -1.68
C ALA A 30 3.11 16.52 -2.52
N VAL A 31 2.94 16.52 -3.84
CA VAL A 31 3.74 17.36 -4.75
C VAL A 31 3.21 18.79 -4.81
N HIS A 32 1.91 18.97 -4.97
CA HIS A 32 1.31 20.29 -5.21
C HIS A 32 1.02 21.04 -3.92
N PHE A 33 0.49 20.34 -2.90
CA PHE A 33 0.04 20.99 -1.66
C PHE A 33 1.07 20.92 -0.53
N ARG A 34 1.99 19.94 -0.54
CA ARG A 34 2.97 19.72 0.53
C ARG A 34 4.42 20.01 0.13
N GLY A 35 4.65 20.56 -1.06
CA GLY A 35 5.96 21.01 -1.51
C GLY A 35 6.90 19.91 -2.02
N GLY A 36 6.42 18.67 -2.18
CA GLY A 36 7.19 17.56 -2.73
C GLY A 36 7.46 16.41 -1.74
N MET A 37 8.39 15.55 -2.14
CA MET A 37 8.82 14.37 -1.38
C MET A 37 10.33 14.21 -1.52
N ALA A 38 11.01 13.89 -0.42
CA ALA A 38 12.45 13.64 -0.44
C ALA A 38 12.81 12.58 0.60
N LEU A 39 13.71 11.65 0.27
CA LEU A 39 14.20 10.66 1.23
C LEU A 39 15.22 11.25 2.22
N SER A 40 15.78 12.42 1.89
CA SER A 40 16.63 13.21 2.77
C SER A 40 16.47 14.68 2.42
N SER A 41 16.43 15.54 3.44
CA SER A 41 16.29 16.99 3.28
C SER A 41 16.92 17.66 4.49
N GLU A 42 17.84 18.60 4.29
CA GLU A 42 18.45 19.34 5.39
C GLU A 42 17.54 20.48 5.87
N THR A 43 16.87 21.14 4.94
CA THR A 43 16.10 22.37 5.19
C THR A 43 14.68 22.08 5.67
N ASP A 44 13.96 21.17 5.01
CA ASP A 44 12.57 20.85 5.37
C ASP A 44 12.33 19.35 5.53
N LYS A 45 12.25 18.91 6.78
CA LYS A 45 11.99 17.51 7.12
C LYS A 45 10.56 17.05 6.79
N LEU A 46 9.60 17.96 6.57
CA LEU A 46 8.24 17.58 6.17
C LEU A 46 8.24 16.86 4.81
N LEU A 47 9.22 17.13 3.95
CA LEU A 47 9.40 16.42 2.68
C LEU A 47 9.69 14.92 2.89
N ILE A 48 10.36 14.56 3.98
CA ILE A 48 10.59 13.16 4.38
C ILE A 48 9.29 12.55 4.88
N PHE A 49 8.54 13.28 5.71
CA PHE A 49 7.24 12.83 6.19
C PHE A 49 6.25 12.58 5.05
N ASN A 50 6.21 13.41 4.01
CA ASN A 50 5.26 13.26 2.89
C ASN A 50 5.43 11.92 2.15
N VAL A 51 6.62 11.29 2.20
CA VAL A 51 6.86 9.97 1.62
C VAL A 51 6.04 8.89 2.34
N HIS A 52 5.90 8.98 3.67
CA HIS A 52 5.18 8.01 4.49
C HIS A 52 3.74 7.74 4.00
N PRO A 53 2.82 8.72 3.98
CA PRO A 53 1.43 8.47 3.57
C PRO A 53 1.30 8.06 2.10
N VAL A 54 2.20 8.52 1.22
CA VAL A 54 2.20 8.10 -0.19
C VAL A 54 2.55 6.63 -0.32
N LEU A 55 3.62 6.18 0.33
CA LEU A 55 4.02 4.77 0.29
C LEU A 55 3.05 3.86 1.04
N MET A 56 2.49 4.30 2.17
CA MET A 56 1.48 3.53 2.90
C MET A 56 0.19 3.35 2.09
N LEU A 57 -0.30 4.39 1.41
CA LEU A 57 -1.49 4.28 0.58
C LEU A 57 -1.24 3.40 -0.66
N ILE A 58 -0.15 3.63 -1.38
CA ILE A 58 0.15 2.86 -2.59
C ILE A 58 0.45 1.40 -2.24
N GLY A 59 1.24 1.14 -1.21
CA GLY A 59 1.60 -0.21 -0.76
C GLY A 59 0.43 -0.96 -0.12
N LEU A 60 0.03 -0.56 1.09
CA LEU A 60 -0.89 -1.33 1.93
C LEU A 60 -2.35 -1.26 1.49
N VAL A 61 -2.73 -0.29 0.66
CA VAL A 61 -4.11 -0.13 0.18
C VAL A 61 -4.24 -0.50 -1.29
N VAL A 62 -3.54 0.19 -2.19
CA VAL A 62 -3.73 0.00 -3.64
C VAL A 62 -3.13 -1.34 -4.11
N LEU A 63 -1.84 -1.58 -3.87
CA LEU A 63 -1.17 -2.79 -4.32
C LEU A 63 -1.66 -4.04 -3.59
N ASN A 64 -1.81 -3.97 -2.26
CA ASN A 64 -2.41 -5.05 -1.47
C ASN A 64 -3.84 -5.38 -1.95
N GLY A 65 -4.65 -4.36 -2.27
CA GLY A 65 -5.98 -4.56 -2.84
C GLY A 65 -5.96 -5.32 -4.17
N GLU A 66 -5.09 -4.93 -5.12
CA GLU A 66 -4.91 -5.67 -6.38
C GLU A 66 -4.36 -7.08 -6.16
N ALA A 67 -3.46 -7.26 -5.18
CA ALA A 67 -2.92 -8.56 -4.82
C ALA A 67 -4.03 -9.51 -4.37
N ILE A 68 -4.90 -9.09 -3.44
CA ILE A 68 -6.05 -9.87 -2.95
C ILE A 68 -6.98 -10.27 -4.11
N LEU A 69 -7.16 -9.38 -5.10
CA LEU A 69 -8.02 -9.63 -6.26
C LEU A 69 -7.36 -10.49 -7.35
N ALA A 70 -6.03 -10.71 -7.32
CA ALA A 70 -5.26 -11.36 -8.38
C ALA A 70 -5.82 -12.73 -8.79
N TYR A 71 -6.34 -13.53 -7.84
CA TYR A 71 -6.93 -14.83 -8.16
C TYR A 71 -8.18 -14.74 -9.07
N LYS A 72 -8.89 -13.62 -9.02
CA LYS A 72 -10.10 -13.36 -9.81
C LYS A 72 -9.82 -12.55 -11.08
N THR A 73 -8.80 -11.69 -11.06
CA THR A 73 -8.52 -10.73 -12.13
C THR A 73 -7.43 -11.20 -13.11
N VAL A 74 -6.48 -12.03 -12.66
CA VAL A 74 -5.40 -12.54 -13.51
C VAL A 74 -5.88 -13.78 -14.27
N PRO A 75 -5.84 -13.79 -15.62
CA PRO A 75 -6.11 -15.00 -16.40
C PRO A 75 -4.92 -15.95 -16.31
N GLY A 76 -5.19 -17.27 -16.38
CA GLY A 76 -4.13 -18.29 -16.43
C GLY A 76 -4.20 -19.31 -15.29
N THR A 77 -3.09 -20.02 -15.08
CA THR A 77 -3.00 -21.16 -14.16
C THR A 77 -3.05 -20.70 -12.70
N LYS A 78 -3.45 -21.62 -11.80
CA LYS A 78 -3.40 -21.38 -10.34
C LYS A 78 -1.99 -20.97 -9.86
N LYS A 79 -0.95 -21.57 -10.45
CA LYS A 79 0.46 -21.22 -10.15
C LYS A 79 0.77 -19.76 -10.53
N LEU A 80 0.37 -19.32 -11.72
CA LEU A 80 0.57 -17.93 -12.15
C LEU A 80 -0.16 -16.95 -11.23
N LYS A 81 -1.44 -17.21 -10.92
CA LYS A 81 -2.23 -16.36 -10.02
C LYS A 81 -1.60 -16.23 -8.64
N LYS A 82 -1.13 -17.35 -8.08
CA LYS A 82 -0.42 -17.38 -6.79
C LYS A 82 0.88 -16.59 -6.84
N LEU A 83 1.64 -16.69 -7.95
CA LEU A 83 2.89 -15.95 -8.14
C LEU A 83 2.63 -14.44 -8.21
N VAL A 84 1.63 -14.01 -8.98
CA VAL A 84 1.26 -12.58 -9.08
C VAL A 84 0.77 -12.04 -7.74
N HIS A 85 -0.07 -12.80 -7.04
CA HIS A 85 -0.52 -12.45 -5.68
C HIS A 85 0.68 -12.22 -4.75
N LEU A 86 1.58 -13.21 -4.64
CA LEU A 86 2.75 -13.14 -3.76
C LEU A 86 3.69 -12.00 -4.14
N ALA A 87 3.95 -11.79 -5.44
CA ALA A 87 4.81 -10.71 -5.91
C ALA A 87 4.26 -9.32 -5.57
N LEU A 88 2.95 -9.12 -5.71
CA LEU A 88 2.29 -7.86 -5.35
C LEU A 88 2.28 -7.63 -3.84
N GLN A 89 2.03 -8.67 -3.03
CA GLN A 89 2.11 -8.55 -1.57
C GLN A 89 3.52 -8.23 -1.10
N PHE A 90 4.54 -8.87 -1.68
CA PHE A 90 5.93 -8.58 -1.36
C PHE A 90 6.31 -7.14 -1.72
N LEU A 91 5.87 -6.66 -2.90
CA LEU A 91 6.09 -5.26 -3.28
C LEU A 91 5.38 -4.29 -2.31
N ALA A 92 4.13 -4.57 -1.94
CA ALA A 92 3.39 -3.79 -0.95
C ALA A 92 4.13 -3.75 0.41
N MET A 93 4.70 -4.88 0.83
CA MET A 93 5.50 -5.00 2.06
C MET A 93 6.73 -4.10 1.99
N LEU A 94 7.52 -4.17 0.91
CA LEU A 94 8.70 -3.33 0.73
C LEU A 94 8.36 -1.83 0.78
N LEU A 95 7.30 -1.40 0.10
CA LEU A 95 6.86 -0.01 0.15
C LEU A 95 6.44 0.40 1.56
N SER A 96 5.74 -0.47 2.30
CA SER A 96 5.31 -0.21 3.67
C SER A 96 6.49 -0.07 4.64
N LEU A 97 7.55 -0.89 4.46
CA LEU A 97 8.77 -0.81 5.26
C LEU A 97 9.52 0.50 5.00
N ILE A 98 9.62 0.92 3.73
CA ILE A 98 10.22 2.22 3.39
C ILE A 98 9.37 3.36 3.97
N GLY A 99 8.04 3.28 3.89
CA GLY A 99 7.13 4.25 4.49
C GLY A 99 7.29 4.34 6.01
N LEU A 100 7.42 3.22 6.71
CA LEU A 100 7.68 3.18 8.15
C LEU A 100 9.03 3.79 8.49
N TRP A 101 10.06 3.44 7.72
CA TRP A 101 11.39 4.02 7.88
C TRP A 101 11.38 5.55 7.70
N THR A 102 10.64 6.09 6.74
CA THR A 102 10.58 7.55 6.54
C THR A 102 9.94 8.30 7.71
N VAL A 103 8.87 7.77 8.32
CA VAL A 103 8.26 8.43 9.50
C VAL A 103 9.15 8.29 10.74
N TRP A 104 9.85 7.17 10.88
CA TRP A 104 10.83 6.97 11.94
C TRP A 104 11.98 7.98 11.82
N LYS A 105 12.57 8.10 10.63
CA LYS A 105 13.60 9.10 10.32
C LYS A 105 13.10 10.52 10.57
N PHE A 106 11.86 10.84 10.20
CA PHE A 106 11.27 12.16 10.44
C PHE A 106 11.16 12.50 11.93
N HIS A 107 10.73 11.54 12.78
CA HIS A 107 10.67 11.72 14.23
C HIS A 107 12.07 11.90 14.83
N ASP A 108 13.05 11.08 14.43
CA ASP A 108 14.44 11.20 14.88
C ASP A 108 15.02 12.59 14.54
N GLU A 109 14.86 13.04 13.29
CA GLU A 109 15.39 14.33 12.85
C GLU A 109 14.67 15.55 13.44
N ARG A 110 13.45 15.37 13.95
CA ARG A 110 12.66 16.42 14.62
C ARG A 110 12.67 16.31 16.14
N GLN A 111 13.33 15.29 16.70
CA GLN A 111 13.34 15.00 18.14
C GLN A 111 11.92 14.89 18.72
N ILE A 112 11.04 14.19 18.00
CA ILE A 112 9.67 13.90 18.42
C ILE A 112 9.64 12.46 18.95
N ASP A 113 8.92 12.23 20.04
CA ASP A 113 8.77 10.89 20.60
C ASP A 113 8.16 9.91 19.59
N HIS A 114 8.57 8.66 19.66
CA HIS A 114 8.04 7.58 18.83
C HIS A 114 6.81 6.93 19.48
N LEU A 115 5.95 6.35 18.65
CA LEU A 115 4.87 5.44 19.08
C LEU A 115 3.93 5.96 20.18
N TYR A 116 3.70 7.28 20.29
CA TYR A 116 2.82 7.85 21.32
C TYR A 116 1.37 8.02 20.86
N THR A 117 1.06 7.77 19.58
CA THR A 117 -0.29 7.94 19.02
C THR A 117 -0.98 6.60 18.79
N LEU A 118 -2.31 6.56 18.91
CA LEU A 118 -3.11 5.39 18.53
C LEU A 118 -2.83 4.96 17.08
N HIS A 119 -2.67 5.91 16.17
CA HIS A 119 -2.35 5.65 14.77
C HIS A 119 -1.05 4.83 14.64
N SER A 120 -0.01 5.21 15.36
CA SER A 120 1.28 4.51 15.31
C SER A 120 1.22 3.08 15.87
N TRP A 121 0.38 2.84 16.89
CA TRP A 121 0.15 1.49 17.43
C TRP A 121 -0.55 0.61 16.41
N LEU A 122 -1.66 1.09 15.84
CA LEU A 122 -2.42 0.35 14.82
C LEU A 122 -1.58 0.12 13.56
N GLY A 123 -0.80 1.13 13.13
CA GLY A 123 0.10 1.03 11.98
C GLY A 123 1.18 -0.03 12.18
N LEU A 124 1.86 -0.03 13.35
CA LEU A 124 2.89 -1.02 13.66
C LEU A 124 2.30 -2.44 13.75
N SER A 125 1.15 -2.61 14.42
CA SER A 125 0.45 -3.89 14.46
C SER A 125 0.05 -4.37 13.06
N CYS A 126 -0.44 -3.48 12.20
CA CYS A 126 -0.79 -3.80 10.81
C CYS A 126 0.42 -4.29 10.01
N ILE A 127 1.56 -3.60 10.11
CA ILE A 127 2.79 -3.99 9.41
C ILE A 127 3.29 -5.34 9.93
N ILE A 128 3.27 -5.59 11.25
CA ILE A 128 3.67 -6.87 11.83
C ILE A 128 2.79 -8.02 11.30
N PHE A 129 1.46 -7.87 11.36
CA PHE A 129 0.56 -8.91 10.86
C PHE A 129 0.65 -9.12 9.35
N PHE A 130 0.86 -8.04 8.60
CA PHE A 130 1.04 -8.13 7.16
C PHE A 130 2.34 -8.87 6.79
N SER A 131 3.45 -8.57 7.46
CA SER A 131 4.72 -9.30 7.26
C SER A 131 4.57 -10.78 7.57
N LEU A 132 3.95 -11.13 8.71
CA LEU A 132 3.68 -12.52 9.07
C LEU A 132 2.79 -13.22 8.04
N GLN A 133 1.79 -12.54 7.50
CA GLN A 133 0.95 -13.07 6.44
C GLN A 133 1.76 -13.38 5.17
N VAL A 134 2.61 -12.45 4.72
CA VAL A 134 3.46 -12.63 3.53
C VAL A 134 4.46 -13.77 3.74
N ASP A 135 5.06 -13.90 4.92
CA ASP A 135 5.99 -14.98 5.25
C ASP A 135 5.32 -16.35 5.20
N ILE A 136 4.11 -16.47 5.75
CA ILE A 136 3.32 -17.71 5.70
C ILE A 136 2.96 -18.07 4.25
N GLU A 137 2.57 -17.08 3.44
CA GLU A 137 2.26 -17.27 2.03
C GLU A 137 3.50 -17.72 1.23
N LEU A 138 4.66 -17.17 1.52
CA LEU A 138 5.95 -17.53 0.92
C LEU A 138 6.33 -18.98 1.27
N CYS A 139 6.28 -19.36 2.54
CA CYS A 139 6.52 -20.74 2.99
C CYS A 139 5.54 -21.73 2.34
N SER A 140 4.29 -21.32 2.14
CA SER A 140 3.26 -22.14 1.49
C SER A 140 3.44 -22.21 -0.04
N PHE A 141 4.35 -21.44 -0.64
CA PHE A 141 4.61 -21.43 -2.08
C PHE A 141 5.56 -22.53 -2.54
N GLN A 142 6.42 -23.03 -1.64
CA GLN A 142 7.27 -24.21 -1.84
C GLN A 142 6.44 -25.50 -1.90
#